data_AF-A0A2N5A736-F1
#
_entry.id   AF-A0A2N5A736-F1
#
_cell.length_a   1.000
_cell.length_b   1.000
_cell.length_c   1.000
_cell.angle_alpha   90.00
_cell.angle_beta   90.00
_cell.angle_gamma   90.00
#
_symmetry.space_group_name_H-M   'P 1'
#
loop_
_entity.id
_entity.type
_entity.pdbx_description
1 polymer ?
#
loop_
_entity_poly.entity_id
_entity_poly.type
_entity_poly.pdbx_seq_one_letter_code
_entity_poly.pdbx_strand_id
1 'polypeptide(L)'
;MSHNATPNTSRVELRKTLTLVPVVMMGLAYMQPMTLFDTFGIVSGMTDGHVPTAYAFALIAILFTALSYGKLVRRYPSAGSAYTYAQKSISPTVGFMVGWSSLLDYL
;
A
#
# COMPACT_ATOMS: atom_id res chain seq x y z
N MET A 1 10.80 25.21 -47.54
CA MET A 1 11.49 24.62 -46.38
C MET A 1 10.52 24.63 -45.21
N SER A 2 9.89 23.50 -44.93
CA SER A 2 8.89 23.37 -43.86
C SER A 2 9.57 23.13 -42.52
N HIS A 3 9.43 24.06 -41.58
CA HIS A 3 9.85 23.85 -40.19
C HIS A 3 8.83 22.95 -39.47
N ASN A 4 9.15 21.66 -39.34
CA ASN A 4 8.47 20.77 -38.39
C ASN A 4 8.97 21.08 -36.97
N ALA A 5 8.23 21.89 -36.23
CA ALA A 5 8.42 22.00 -34.79
C ALA A 5 7.84 20.75 -34.11
N THR A 6 8.70 19.86 -33.62
CA THR A 6 8.30 18.76 -32.74
C THR A 6 7.71 19.33 -31.45
N PRO A 7 6.48 18.97 -31.05
CA PRO A 7 5.91 19.46 -29.81
C PRO A 7 6.71 18.88 -28.64
N ASN A 8 7.47 19.73 -27.94
CA ASN A 8 8.07 19.40 -26.65
C ASN A 8 6.93 19.17 -25.67
N THR A 9 6.51 17.92 -25.53
CA THR A 9 5.65 17.48 -24.44
C THR A 9 6.47 17.51 -23.16
N SER A 10 6.60 18.69 -22.57
CA SER A 10 7.12 18.88 -21.23
C SER A 10 6.31 17.99 -20.29
N ARG A 11 6.91 16.90 -19.81
CA ARG A 11 6.29 16.01 -18.83
C ARG A 11 5.91 16.87 -17.63
N VAL A 12 4.61 16.90 -17.32
CA VAL A 12 4.11 17.55 -16.11
C VAL A 12 4.68 16.77 -14.91
N GLU A 13 5.67 17.35 -14.23
CA GLU A 13 6.24 16.76 -13.03
C GLU A 13 5.54 17.32 -11.78
N LEU A 14 5.00 16.42 -10.97
CA LEU A 14 4.40 16.77 -9.68
C LEU A 14 5.49 17.23 -8.71
N ARG A 15 5.24 18.36 -8.02
CA ARG A 15 6.14 18.83 -6.96
C ARG A 15 6.08 17.85 -5.79
N LYS A 16 7.22 17.25 -5.45
CA LYS A 16 7.35 16.32 -4.32
C LYS A 16 7.31 17.07 -2.98
N THR A 17 6.11 17.40 -2.52
CA THR A 17 5.88 18.13 -1.24
C THR A 17 5.50 17.22 -0.08
N LEU A 18 5.19 15.95 -0.36
CA LEU A 18 4.71 15.01 0.65
C LEU A 18 5.88 14.50 1.51
N THR A 19 6.00 15.03 2.72
CA THR A 19 6.98 14.62 3.72
C THR A 19 6.45 13.44 4.57
N LEU A 20 7.28 12.89 5.46
CA LEU A 20 6.93 11.70 6.25
C LEU A 20 5.61 11.85 7.02
N VAL A 21 5.39 13.00 7.66
CA VAL A 21 4.20 13.24 8.49
C VAL A 21 2.91 13.19 7.66
N PRO A 22 2.76 13.96 6.56
CA PRO A 22 1.63 13.81 5.64
C PRO A 22 1.40 12.38 5.13
N VAL A 23 2.46 11.62 4.83
CA VAL A 23 2.33 10.22 4.38
C VAL A 23 1.76 9.33 5.48
N VAL A 24 2.24 9.46 6.72
CA VAL A 24 1.73 8.70 7.86
C VAL A 24 0.29 9.07 8.15
N MET A 25 -0.05 10.36 8.13
CA MET A 25 -1.42 10.84 8.35
C MET A 25 -2.38 10.34 7.27
N MET A 26 -1.96 10.31 6.00
CA MET A 26 -2.72 9.72 4.91
C MET A 26 -2.99 8.22 5.16
N GLY A 27 -1.98 7.48 5.61
CA GLY A 27 -2.12 6.06 5.95
C GLY A 27 -3.11 5.83 7.11
N LEU A 28 -3.03 6.63 8.17
CA LEU A 28 -3.96 6.56 9.30
C LEU A 28 -5.38 6.92 8.90
N ALA A 29 -5.57 7.91 8.03
CA ALA A 29 -6.89 8.28 7.50
C ALA A 29 -7.48 7.18 6.61
N TYR A 30 -6.64 6.40 5.93
CA TYR A 30 -7.06 5.27 5.11
C TYR A 30 -7.42 4.02 5.94
N MET A 31 -6.79 3.83 7.12
CA MET A 31 -7.18 2.73 8.00
C MET A 31 -8.62 2.90 8.44
N GLN A 32 -9.46 1.88 8.22
CA GLN A 32 -10.87 1.86 8.66
C GLN A 32 -10.92 1.76 10.20
N PRO A 33 -11.11 2.85 10.96
CA PRO A 33 -11.04 2.78 12.41
C PRO A 33 -12.23 2.02 12.99
N MET A 34 -13.33 1.96 12.24
CA MET A 34 -14.55 1.22 12.60
C MET A 34 -14.32 -0.29 12.75
N THR A 35 -13.41 -0.91 12.00
CA THR A 35 -13.18 -2.36 12.11
C THR A 35 -12.58 -2.75 13.47
N LEU A 36 -11.87 -1.85 14.13
CA LEU A 36 -11.40 -2.07 15.50
C LEU A 36 -12.57 -2.12 16.49
N PHE A 37 -13.55 -1.22 16.37
CA PHE A 37 -14.70 -1.20 17.26
C PHE A 37 -15.60 -2.41 17.08
N ASP A 38 -15.80 -2.85 15.85
CA ASP A 38 -16.65 -4.01 15.53
C ASP A 38 -16.03 -5.31 16.07
N THR A 39 -14.72 -5.49 15.84
CA THR A 39 -14.00 -6.71 16.24
C THR A 39 -13.72 -6.75 17.75
N PHE A 40 -13.25 -5.65 18.37
CA PHE A 40 -13.00 -5.63 19.82
C PHE A 40 -14.29 -5.59 20.65
N GLY A 41 -15.37 -4.99 20.15
CA GLY A 41 -16.63 -4.91 20.89
C GLY A 41 -17.40 -6.23 20.91
N ILE A 42 -17.66 -6.80 19.73
CA ILE A 42 -18.56 -7.95 19.58
C ILE A 42 -17.80 -9.28 19.76
N VAL A 43 -16.58 -9.39 19.23
CA VAL A 43 -15.83 -10.66 19.23
C VAL A 43 -15.11 -10.91 20.56
N SER A 44 -14.76 -9.86 21.33
CA SER A 44 -14.12 -10.05 22.64
C SER A 44 -15.02 -10.79 23.63
N GLY A 45 -16.33 -10.53 23.59
CA GLY A 45 -17.33 -11.24 24.38
C GLY A 45 -17.52 -12.71 23.97
N MET A 46 -17.22 -13.05 22.71
CA MET A 46 -17.31 -14.43 22.19
C MET A 46 -16.03 -15.25 22.41
N THR A 47 -14.90 -14.62 22.73
CA THR A 47 -13.56 -15.26 22.75
C THR A 47 -12.88 -15.20 24.12
N ASP A 48 -13.65 -14.92 25.19
CA ASP A 48 -13.15 -14.78 26.56
C ASP A 48 -11.93 -13.85 26.68
N GLY A 49 -11.89 -12.78 25.87
CA GLY A 49 -10.82 -11.79 25.92
C GLY A 49 -9.49 -12.18 25.26
N HIS A 50 -9.42 -13.21 24.42
CA HIS A 50 -8.19 -13.59 23.69
C HIS A 50 -7.87 -12.72 22.46
N VAL A 51 -8.77 -11.80 22.09
CA VAL A 51 -8.62 -10.86 20.96
C VAL A 51 -7.28 -10.09 20.98
N PRO A 52 -6.82 -9.51 22.11
CA PRO A 52 -5.57 -8.74 22.13
C PRO A 52 -4.34 -9.56 21.74
N THR A 53 -4.29 -10.83 22.12
CA THR A 53 -3.18 -11.74 21.79
C THR A 53 -3.15 -12.02 20.28
N ALA A 54 -4.31 -12.23 19.66
CA ALA A 54 -4.42 -12.39 18.21
C ALA A 54 -3.94 -11.12 17.47
N TYR A 55 -4.32 -9.94 17.95
CA TYR A 55 -3.83 -8.67 17.41
C TYR A 55 -2.32 -8.50 17.57
N ALA A 56 -1.73 -8.97 18.66
CA ALA A 56 -0.27 -8.93 18.84
C ALA A 56 0.44 -9.81 17.79
N PHE A 57 -0.05 -11.02 17.53
CA PHE A 57 0.48 -11.87 16.46
C PHE A 57 0.30 -11.26 15.07
N ALA A 58 -0.89 -10.70 14.79
CA ALA A 58 -1.16 -10.01 13.52
C ALA A 58 -0.23 -8.80 13.33
N LEU A 59 0.01 -8.01 14.38
CA LEU A 59 0.94 -6.88 14.36
C LEU A 59 2.35 -7.34 13.97
N ILE A 60 2.84 -8.43 14.56
CA ILE A 60 4.16 -8.98 14.23
C ILE A 60 4.23 -9.35 12.74
N ALA A 61 3.22 -10.05 12.21
CA ALA A 61 3.16 -10.40 10.80
C ALA A 61 3.13 -9.17 9.88
N ILE A 62 2.34 -8.15 10.23
CA ILE A 62 2.24 -6.90 9.47
C ILE A 62 3.57 -6.12 9.51
N LEU A 63 4.30 -6.12 10.62
CA LEU A 63 5.61 -5.47 10.73
C LEU A 63 6.62 -6.08 9.74
N PHE A 64 6.65 -7.41 9.61
CA PHE A 64 7.51 -8.06 8.59
C PHE A 64 7.15 -7.62 7.18
N THR A 65 5.85 -7.54 6.87
CA THR A 65 5.36 -7.04 5.58
C THR A 65 5.78 -5.58 5.36
N ALA A 66 5.57 -4.70 6.32
CA ALA A 66 5.93 -3.28 6.23
C ALA A 66 7.44 -3.08 5.99
N LEU A 67 8.30 -3.84 6.68
CA LEU A 67 9.74 -3.79 6.49
C LEU A 67 10.16 -4.26 5.09
N SER A 68 9.51 -5.29 4.56
CA SER A 68 9.74 -5.78 3.19
C SER A 68 9.38 -4.71 2.15
N TYR A 69 8.20 -4.10 2.29
CA TYR A 69 7.75 -3.01 1.41
C TYR A 69 8.67 -1.78 1.50
N GLY A 70 9.14 -1.43 2.70
CA GLY A 70 10.09 -0.32 2.89
C GLY A 70 11.41 -0.52 2.13
N LYS A 71 11.89 -1.76 2.03
CA LYS A 71 13.06 -2.09 1.19
C LYS A 71 12.75 -1.98 -0.31
N LEU A 72 11.58 -2.44 -0.74
CA LEU A 72 11.21 -2.40 -2.16
C LEU A 72 10.94 -0.98 -2.67
N VAL A 73 10.33 -0.12 -1.86
CA VAL A 73 10.13 1.31 -2.20
C VAL A 73 11.47 2.00 -2.51
N ARG A 74 12.52 1.70 -1.73
CA ARG A 74 13.87 2.25 -1.96
C ARG A 74 14.52 1.67 -3.23
N ARG A 75 14.27 0.39 -3.55
CA ARG A 75 14.81 -0.28 -4.75
C ARG A 75 14.12 0.17 -6.03
N TYR A 76 12.81 0.40 -5.96
CA TYR A 76 11.96 0.77 -7.09
C TYR A 76 11.18 2.06 -6.77
N PRO A 77 11.81 3.24 -6.88
CA PRO A 77 11.18 4.53 -6.56
C PRO A 77 10.20 4.95 -7.66
N SER A 78 9.08 4.24 -7.75
CA SER A 78 8.04 4.41 -8.76
C SER A 78 6.66 4.33 -8.10
N ALA A 79 5.72 5.15 -8.56
CA ALA A 79 4.35 5.24 -8.05
C ALA A 79 3.49 4.06 -8.54
N GLY A 80 3.84 2.84 -8.13
CA GLY A 80 3.34 1.63 -8.76
C GLY A 80 2.76 0.56 -7.82
N SER A 81 2.79 0.81 -6.50
CA SER A 81 2.25 -0.07 -5.45
C SER A 81 2.72 -1.54 -5.54
N ALA A 82 2.04 -2.44 -4.83
CA ALA A 82 2.33 -3.88 -4.74
C ALA A 82 2.43 -4.57 -6.11
N TYR A 83 1.61 -4.14 -7.09
CA TYR A 83 1.67 -4.59 -8.49
C TYR A 83 3.07 -4.39 -9.09
N THR A 84 3.61 -3.17 -8.99
CA THR A 84 4.92 -2.84 -9.56
C THR A 84 6.05 -3.54 -8.82
N TYR A 85 5.90 -3.74 -7.52
CA TYR A 85 6.83 -4.49 -6.69
C TYR A 85 6.90 -5.95 -7.12
N ALA A 86 5.77 -6.66 -7.17
CA ALA A 86 5.70 -8.06 -7.58
C ALA A 86 6.13 -8.27 -9.04
N GLN A 87 5.74 -7.35 -9.94
CA GLN A 87 6.17 -7.39 -11.35
C GLN A 87 7.69 -7.29 -11.49
N LYS A 88 8.33 -6.39 -10.72
CA LYS A 88 9.78 -6.14 -10.83
C LYS A 88 10.64 -7.10 -10.01
N SER A 89 10.11 -7.72 -8.96
CA SER A 89 10.85 -8.63 -8.10
C SER A 89 10.70 -10.10 -8.46
N ILE A 90 9.53 -10.51 -8.98
CA ILE A 90 9.21 -11.93 -9.26
C ILE A 90 9.00 -12.13 -10.76
N SER A 91 7.86 -11.69 -11.30
CA SER A 91 7.53 -11.81 -12.72
C SER A 91 6.31 -10.96 -13.11
N PRO A 92 6.15 -10.62 -14.40
CA PRO A 92 4.97 -9.88 -14.89
C PRO A 92 3.64 -10.56 -14.60
N THR A 93 3.57 -11.89 -14.69
CA THR A 93 2.34 -12.65 -14.41
C THR A 93 1.93 -12.55 -12.94
N VAL A 94 2.89 -12.64 -12.03
CA VAL A 94 2.62 -12.49 -10.59
C VAL A 94 2.22 -11.04 -10.28
N GLY A 95 2.85 -10.06 -10.93
CA GLY A 95 2.40 -8.66 -10.88
C GLY A 95 0.93 -8.52 -11.26
N PHE A 96 0.51 -9.08 -12.40
CA PHE A 96 -0.88 -9.05 -12.84
C PHE A 96 -1.86 -9.67 -11.84
N MET A 97 -1.54 -10.84 -11.28
CA MET A 97 -2.39 -11.49 -10.27
C MET A 97 -2.53 -10.64 -9.00
N VAL A 98 -1.45 -10.00 -8.54
CA VAL A 98 -1.49 -9.09 -7.39
C VAL A 98 -2.34 -7.85 -7.69
N GLY A 99 -2.23 -7.31 -8.90
CA GLY A 99 -3.08 -6.19 -9.34
C GLY A 99 -4.57 -6.55 -9.33
N TRP A 100 -4.91 -7.74 -9.84
CA TRP A 100 -6.28 -8.24 -9.85
C TRP A 100 -6.82 -8.52 -8.44
N SER A 101 -6.01 -9.14 -7.57
CA SER A 101 -6.36 -9.36 -6.17
C SER A 101 -6.59 -8.04 -5.43
N SER A 102 -5.77 -7.03 -5.69
CA SER A 102 -5.96 -5.70 -5.07
C SER A 102 -7.26 -5.08 -5.55
N LEU A 103 -7.57 -5.14 -6.86
CA LEU A 103 -8.82 -4.62 -7.41
C LEU A 103 -10.05 -5.25 -6.73
N LEU A 104 -10.03 -6.56 -6.51
CA LEU A 104 -11.10 -7.28 -5.80
C LEU A 104 -11.17 -6.93 -4.31
N ASP A 105 -10.05 -6.64 -3.66
CA ASP A 105 -10.01 -6.21 -2.26
C ASP A 105 -10.65 -4.83 -2.07
N TYR A 106 -10.54 -3.96 -3.09
CA TYR A 106 -11.15 -2.63 -3.10
C TYR A 106 -12.65 -2.63 -3.48
N LEU A 107 -13.18 -3.72 -4.05
CA LEU A 107 -14.53 -3.79 -4.62
C LEU A 107 -15.54 -4.38 -3.62
#